data_AF-A0A6J7RWW6-F1
#
_entry.id   AF-A0A6J7RWW6-F1
#
_cell.length_a   1.000
_cell.length_b   1.000
_cell.length_c   1.000
_cell.angle_alpha   90.00
_cell.angle_beta   90.00
_cell.angle_gamma   90.00
#
_symmetry.space_group_name_H-M   'P 1'
#
loop_
_entity.id
_entity.type
_entity.pdbx_description
1 polymer ?
#
loop_
_entity_poly.entity_id
_entity_poly.type
_entity_poly.pdbx_seq_one_letter_code
_entity_poly.pdbx_strand_id
1 'polypeptide(L)' 'MNSLGATPPEELYIMFRHAKKTLKGYGVEVARAYVGEFATSLEMAGASISVIRVDDELLNYINTPVHTPFFTQA' A
#
# COMPACT_ATOMS: atom_id res chain seq x y z
N MET A 1 -1.41 -1.31 1.29
CA MET A 1 -2.64 -1.67 2.01
C MET A 1 -3.80 -1.17 1.18
N ASN A 2 -4.57 -2.10 0.63
CA ASN A 2 -5.65 -1.79 -0.30
C ASN A 2 -7.00 -2.06 0.37
N SER A 3 -7.93 -1.10 0.35
CA SER A 3 -9.34 -1.36 0.66
C SER A 3 -9.99 -2.14 -0.49
N LEU A 4 -10.80 -3.13 -0.14
CA LEU A 4 -11.65 -3.84 -1.10
C LEU A 4 -12.99 -3.13 -1.32
N GLY A 5 -13.23 -1.97 -0.72
CA GLY A 5 -14.48 -1.22 -0.87
C GLY A 5 -14.85 -0.46 0.38
N ALA A 6 -15.57 -1.12 1.29
CA ALA A 6 -16.20 -0.47 2.43
C ALA A 6 -15.30 -0.30 3.68
N THR A 7 -14.01 -0.64 3.60
CA THR A 7 -13.08 -0.47 4.73
C THR A 7 -12.56 0.96 4.80
N PRO A 8 -12.81 1.69 5.92
CA PRO A 8 -12.46 3.10 6.02
C PRO A 8 -10.93 3.32 6.14
N PRO A 9 -10.41 4.49 5.72
CA PRO A 9 -8.97 4.77 5.72
C PRO A 9 -8.29 4.58 7.09
N GLU A 10 -8.96 4.92 8.18
CA GLU A 10 -8.46 4.78 9.54
C GLU A 10 -8.13 3.32 9.88
N GLU A 11 -9.02 2.39 9.49
CA GLU A 11 -8.80 0.95 9.67
C GLU A 11 -7.62 0.47 8.82
N LEU A 12 -7.50 0.94 7.57
CA LEU A 12 -6.35 0.60 6.72
C LEU A 12 -5.02 1.04 7.35
N TYR A 13 -4.96 2.22 7.98
CA TYR A 13 -3.76 2.68 8.67
C TYR A 13 -3.45 1.86 9.92
N ILE A 14 -4.45 1.44 10.68
CA ILE A 14 -4.27 0.51 11.82
C ILE A 14 -3.71 -0.82 11.33
N MET A 15 -4.29 -1.38 10.27
CA MET A 15 -3.80 -2.62 9.64
C MET A 15 -2.38 -2.45 9.10
N PHE A 16 -2.08 -1.33 8.44
CA PHE A 16 -0.74 -1.05 7.91
C PHE A 16 0.31 -0.94 9.00
N ARG A 17 -0.02 -0.29 10.13
CA ARG A 17 0.87 -0.23 11.30
C ARG A 17 1.23 -1.63 11.79
N HIS A 18 0.26 -2.53 11.87
CA HIS A 18 0.50 -3.92 12.26
C HIS A 18 1.37 -4.65 11.22
N ALA A 19 1.03 -4.56 9.93
CA ALA A 19 1.79 -5.18 8.85
C ALA A 19 3.26 -4.70 8.82
N LYS A 20 3.49 -3.38 8.94
CA LYS A 20 4.84 -2.80 8.98
C LYS A 20 5.64 -3.31 10.18
N LYS A 21 5.01 -3.46 11.36
CA LYS A 21 5.66 -4.03 12.55
C LYS A 21 6.06 -5.49 12.32
N THR A 22 5.17 -6.28 11.72
CA THR A 22 5.42 -7.70 11.41
C THR A 22 6.57 -7.84 10.41
N LEU A 23 6.57 -7.07 9.32
CA LEU A 23 7.66 -7.07 8.33
C LEU A 23 9.01 -6.69 8.96
N LYS A 24 9.03 -5.67 9.83
CA LYS A 24 10.25 -5.30 10.56
C LYS A 24 10.77 -6.44 11.44
N GLY A 25 9.88 -7.22 12.05
CA GLY A 25 10.23 -8.42 12.83
C GLY A 25 10.94 -9.50 11.99
N TYR A 26 10.70 -9.53 10.69
CA TYR A 26 11.38 -10.40 9.73
C TYR A 26 12.63 -9.76 9.09
N GLY A 27 13.07 -8.58 9.56
CA GLY A 27 14.20 -7.87 8.97
C GLY A 27 13.89 -7.21 7.61
N VAL A 28 12.60 -7.07 7.25
CA VAL A 28 12.18 -6.40 6.01
C VAL A 28 11.97 -4.91 6.28
N GLU A 29 12.69 -4.07 5.53
CA GLU A 29 12.48 -2.63 5.53
C GLU A 29 11.45 -2.23 4.47
N VAL A 30 10.52 -1.33 4.83
CA VAL A 30 9.49 -0.82 3.93
C VAL A 30 9.98 0.49 3.33
N ALA A 31 10.50 0.44 2.10
CA ALA A 31 11.01 1.62 1.38
C ALA A 31 9.89 2.57 0.90
N ARG A 32 8.73 2.01 0.50
CA ARG A 32 7.55 2.76 0.03
C ARG A 32 6.28 2.05 0.49
N ALA A 33 5.24 2.80 0.78
CA ALA A 33 3.93 2.24 1.11
C ALA A 33 2.81 3.07 0.49
N TYR A 34 1.78 2.38 0.02
CA TYR A 34 0.53 2.96 -0.47
C TYR A 34 -0.62 2.44 0.38
N VAL A 35 -1.49 3.33 0.84
CA VAL A 35 -2.67 3.03 1.66
C VAL A 35 -3.87 3.74 1.04
N GLY A 36 -4.90 2.99 0.67
CA GLY A 36 -6.08 3.53 0.00
C GLY A 36 -6.84 2.49 -0.82
N GLU A 37 -7.62 2.97 -1.78
CA GLU A 37 -8.44 2.16 -2.70
C GLU A 37 -7.74 2.08 -4.06
N PHE A 38 -7.13 0.94 -4.36
CA PHE A 38 -6.39 0.73 -5.62
C PHE A 38 -7.00 -0.38 -6.48
N ALA A 39 -7.57 -1.40 -5.84
CA ALA A 39 -8.24 -2.53 -6.47
C ALA A 39 -9.40 -2.98 -5.58
N THR A 40 -10.59 -2.42 -5.81
CA THR A 40 -11.79 -2.67 -5.00
C THR A 40 -12.61 -3.86 -5.53
N SER A 41 -13.52 -4.36 -4.70
CA SER A 41 -14.51 -5.39 -4.99
C SER A 41 -15.89 -4.88 -4.53
N LEU A 42 -16.40 -3.88 -5.25
CA LEU A 42 -17.64 -3.17 -4.91
C LEU A 42 -17.61 -2.65 -3.46
N GLU A 43 -18.65 -2.87 -2.67
CA GLU A 43 -18.77 -2.50 -1.26
C GLU A 43 -18.23 -3.55 -0.27
N MET A 44 -17.33 -4.44 -0.69
CA MET A 44 -16.76 -5.46 0.20
C MET A 44 -16.04 -4.81 1.38
N ALA A 45 -16.43 -5.18 2.61
CA ALA A 45 -15.69 -4.86 3.82
C ALA A 45 -14.49 -5.81 3.94
N GLY A 46 -13.31 -5.33 3.57
CA GLY A 46 -12.08 -6.10 3.63
C GLY A 46 -10.89 -5.32 3.08
N ALA A 47 -9.70 -5.88 3.26
CA ALA A 47 -8.47 -5.30 2.75
C ALA A 47 -7.54 -6.37 2.18
N SER A 48 -6.65 -5.98 1.28
CA SER A 48 -5.58 -6.82 0.74
C SER A 48 -4.21 -6.18 0.95
N ILE A 49 -3.18 -7.05 1.07
CA ILE A 49 -1.78 -6.66 1.20
C ILE A 49 -1.02 -7.20 -0.01
N SER A 50 -0.34 -6.32 -0.71
CA SER A 50 0.63 -6.66 -1.76
C SER A 50 2.01 -6.24 -1.29
N VAL A 51 2.99 -7.13 -1.45
CA VAL A 51 4.40 -6.89 -1.13
C VAL A 51 5.22 -7.18 -2.37
N ILE A 52 6.08 -6.24 -2.75
CA ILE A 52 7.03 -6.38 -3.85
C ILE A 52 8.43 -6.14 -3.30
N ARG A 53 9.36 -7.05 -3.61
CA ARG A 53 10.78 -6.82 -3.36
C ARG A 53 11.29 -5.86 -4.44
N VAL A 54 11.98 -4.82 -4.01
CA VAL A 54 12.54 -3.79 -4.89
C VAL A 54 14.05 -3.76 -4.75
N ASP A 55 14.72 -3.41 -5.83
CA ASP A 55 16.08 -2.91 -5.86
C ASP A 55 16.07 -1.40 -6.17
N ASP A 56 17.26 -0.81 -6.33
CA ASP A 56 17.39 0.63 -6.58
C ASP A 56 16.75 1.07 -7.91
N GLU A 57 16.80 0.22 -8.94
CA GLU A 57 16.20 0.52 -10.25
C GLU A 57 14.67 0.56 -10.13
N LEU A 58 14.06 -0.48 -9.56
CA LEU A 58 12.61 -0.53 -9.37
C LEU A 58 12.12 0.58 -8.43
N LEU A 59 12.87 0.88 -7.37
CA LEU A 59 12.51 1.95 -6.45
C LEU A 59 12.58 3.32 -7.13
N ASN A 60 13.49 3.53 -8.07
CA ASN A 60 13.55 4.74 -8.88
C ASN A 60 12.30 4.90 -9.76
N TYR A 61 11.87 3.84 -10.45
CA TYR A 61 10.61 3.88 -11.22
C TYR A 61 9.40 4.12 -10.31
N ILE A 62 9.33 3.45 -9.16
CA ILE A 62 8.23 3.61 -8.19
C ILE A 62 8.14 5.05 -7.67
N ASN A 63 9.27 5.74 -7.47
CA ASN A 63 9.31 7.12 -6.98
C ASN A 63 9.17 8.17 -8.07
N THR A 64 9.07 7.80 -9.35
CA THR A 64 8.91 8.76 -10.43
C THR A 64 7.57 9.50 -10.30
N PRO A 65 7.50 10.81 -10.58
CA PRO A 65 6.25 11.56 -10.55
C PRO A 65 5.22 10.97 -11.51
N VAL A 66 3.97 10.90 -11.08
CA VAL A 66 2.86 10.41 -11.91
C VAL A 66 1.57 11.16 -11.60
N HIS A 67 0.78 11.40 -12.64
CA HIS A 67 -0.48 12.11 -12.53
C HIS A 67 -1.56 11.42 -13.38
N THR A 68 -2.32 10.54 -12.75
CA THR A 68 -3.44 9.81 -13.36
C THR A 68 -4.72 9.99 -12.53
N PRO A 69 -5.91 9.73 -13.07
CA PRO A 69 -7.18 9.98 -12.35
C PRO A 69 -7.29 9.30 -10.98
N PHE A 70 -6.65 8.14 -10.81
CA PHE A 70 -6.76 7.33 -9.59
C PHE A 70 -5.45 7.22 -8.81
N PHE A 71 -4.37 7.83 -9.30
CA PHE A 71 -3.07 7.80 -8.64
C PHE A 71 -2.24 9.02 -9.01
N THR A 72 -1.91 9.81 -7.99
CA THR A 72 -1.01 10.96 -8.11
C THR A 72 0.12 10.82 -7.12
N GLN A 73 1.33 11.15 -7.56
CA GLN A 73 2.54 11.12 -6.75
C GLN A 73 3.50 12.18 -7.27
N ALA A 74 4.00 13.01 -6.36
CA ALA A 74 5.07 13.96 -6.62
C ALA A 74 6.45 13.33 -6.47
#